data_AF-A0AAV2EAV3-F1
#
_entry.id   AF-A0AAV2EAV3-F1
#
_cell.length_a   1.000
_cell.length_b   1.000
_cell.length_c   1.000
_cell.angle_alpha   90.00
_cell.angle_beta   90.00
_cell.angle_gamma   90.00
#
_symmetry.space_group_name_H-M   'P 1'
#
loop_
_entity.id
_entity.type
_entity.pdbx_description
1 polymer ?
#
loop_
_entity_poly.entity_id
_entity_poly.type
_entity_poly.pdbx_seq_one_letter_code
_entity_poly.pdbx_strand_id
1 'polypeptide(L)'
;MSARSGQYLTESDEDTWSPAAAAAAGEPEDCEFTYVSDVLRASSYLPEDSDVFLLLEKQQYLRGKDTSKSSRLQRRLIFDTINEILEKKRQLPPWKAVASSTSSSAKSQQAASLNQIWSEFQRMQARESSPSSAEDLFEVICGVLRKDLAGDAVNGWADSPVEMSEAVLDMERLIFKDLIGETIRDVAAFAGRCAQPALAALPRRKLVF
;
A
#
# COMPACT_ATOMS: atom_id res chain seq x y z
N MET A 1 46.60 -67.75 24.03
CA MET A 1 46.58 -67.54 22.56
C MET A 1 45.16 -67.19 22.15
N SER A 2 45.04 -66.25 21.21
CA SER A 2 43.82 -65.69 20.60
C SER A 2 43.01 -64.72 21.47
N ALA A 3 43.16 -63.38 21.41
CA ALA A 3 43.12 -62.39 20.31
C ALA A 3 41.75 -61.69 20.16
N ARG A 4 41.65 -60.55 20.86
CA ARG A 4 41.16 -59.22 20.45
C ARG A 4 40.33 -59.08 19.15
N SER A 5 39.14 -58.51 19.29
CA SER A 5 38.59 -57.36 18.54
C SER A 5 37.16 -57.16 19.04
N GLY A 6 36.67 -55.98 19.39
CA GLY A 6 36.97 -54.63 18.96
C GLY A 6 35.59 -53.97 18.89
N GLN A 7 35.20 -53.26 19.96
CA GLN A 7 33.94 -52.52 19.99
C GLN A 7 34.09 -51.32 19.06
N TYR A 8 33.27 -51.25 18.03
CA TYR A 8 33.07 -50.04 17.23
C TYR A 8 31.66 -49.54 17.54
N LEU A 9 31.61 -48.37 18.17
CA LEU A 9 30.41 -47.60 18.47
C LEU A 9 30.61 -46.24 17.83
N THR A 10 30.04 -46.07 16.64
CA THR A 10 29.75 -44.82 15.94
C THR A 10 29.32 -45.24 14.55
N GLU A 11 28.06 -45.05 14.18
CA GLU A 11 27.62 -44.27 13.01
C GLU A 11 26.20 -43.79 13.33
N SER A 12 26.08 -42.47 13.42
CA SER A 12 24.85 -41.70 13.55
C SER A 12 24.47 -41.31 12.14
N ASP A 13 23.36 -41.83 11.61
CA ASP A 13 22.73 -41.28 10.41
C ASP A 13 21.32 -41.88 10.29
N GLU A 14 20.29 -41.07 10.53
CA GLU A 14 19.03 -41.00 9.76
C GLU A 14 17.95 -40.20 10.49
N ASP A 15 18.15 -38.89 10.70
CA ASP A 15 17.01 -37.97 10.84
C ASP A 15 16.34 -37.83 9.46
N THR A 16 15.67 -38.90 9.04
CA THR A 16 14.77 -38.94 7.90
C THR A 16 13.56 -38.09 8.24
N TRP A 17 13.68 -36.80 7.93
CA TRP A 17 12.60 -35.83 7.93
C TRP A 17 11.40 -36.39 7.16
N SER A 18 10.44 -36.96 7.89
CA SER A 18 9.17 -37.41 7.33
C SER A 18 8.14 -36.31 7.59
N PRO A 19 7.70 -35.54 6.57
CA PRO A 19 6.55 -34.68 6.73
C PRO A 19 5.29 -35.52 6.57
N ALA A 20 5.04 -36.42 7.52
CA ALA A 20 3.77 -37.11 7.66
C ALA A 20 2.96 -36.43 8.77
N ALA A 21 2.58 -35.18 8.50
CA ALA A 21 1.49 -34.50 9.18
C ALA A 21 0.70 -33.71 8.13
N ALA A 22 0.01 -34.44 7.26
CA ALA A 22 -1.13 -33.90 6.54
C ALA A 22 -2.25 -33.63 7.56
N ALA A 23 -2.13 -32.50 8.26
CA ALA A 23 -3.18 -31.95 9.10
C ALA A 23 -3.38 -30.49 8.70
N ALA A 24 -4.57 -30.22 8.16
CA ALA A 24 -5.09 -28.92 7.75
C ALA A 24 -4.40 -28.27 6.53
N ALA A 25 -4.59 -28.88 5.35
CA ALA A 25 -4.60 -28.13 4.10
C ALA A 25 -5.86 -27.24 4.08
N GLY A 26 -5.82 -26.13 4.82
CA GLY A 26 -6.41 -24.89 4.32
C GLY A 26 -5.42 -24.34 3.30
N GLU A 27 -5.89 -23.95 2.13
CA GLU A 27 -5.07 -23.31 1.10
C GLU A 27 -4.12 -22.29 1.76
N PRO A 28 -2.79 -22.39 1.58
CA PRO A 28 -1.82 -21.57 2.31
C PRO A 28 -2.00 -20.07 2.02
N GLU A 29 -2.49 -19.72 0.83
CA GLU A 29 -2.80 -18.33 0.46
C GLU A 29 -3.91 -17.71 1.33
N ASP A 30 -4.90 -18.50 1.74
CA ASP A 30 -6.04 -17.99 2.53
C ASP A 30 -5.60 -17.59 3.95
N CYS A 31 -4.59 -18.26 4.50
CA CYS A 31 -4.08 -17.95 5.84
C CYS A 31 -3.30 -16.62 5.88
N GLU A 32 -2.53 -16.33 4.83
CA GLU A 32 -1.81 -15.05 4.71
C GLU A 32 -2.77 -13.91 4.38
N PHE A 33 -3.71 -14.13 3.46
CA PHE A 33 -4.73 -13.14 3.09
C PHE A 33 -5.59 -12.72 4.30
N THR A 34 -6.03 -13.69 5.10
CA THR A 34 -6.78 -13.42 6.33
C THR A 34 -5.95 -12.65 7.35
N TYR A 35 -4.66 -12.96 7.47
CA TYR A 35 -3.76 -12.23 8.36
C TYR A 35 -3.52 -10.79 7.87
N VAL A 36 -3.26 -10.57 6.58
CA VAL A 36 -3.14 -9.23 5.98
C VAL A 36 -4.41 -8.41 6.19
N SER A 37 -5.57 -9.03 6.04
CA SER A 37 -6.87 -8.40 6.33
C SER A 37 -7.01 -7.99 7.79
N ASP A 38 -6.55 -8.83 8.73
CA ASP A 38 -6.56 -8.52 10.16
C ASP A 38 -5.57 -7.40 10.51
N VAL A 39 -4.39 -7.35 9.88
CA VAL A 39 -3.42 -6.25 10.02
C VAL A 39 -4.04 -4.93 9.56
N LEU A 40 -4.61 -4.90 8.36
CA LEU A 40 -5.22 -3.68 7.81
C LEU A 40 -6.40 -3.19 8.63
N ARG A 41 -7.20 -4.12 9.16
CA ARG A 41 -8.28 -3.79 10.09
C ARG A 41 -7.71 -3.18 11.37
N ALA A 42 -6.70 -3.79 11.97
CA ALA A 42 -6.14 -3.30 13.23
C ALA A 42 -5.50 -1.92 13.05
N SER A 43 -4.75 -1.70 11.96
CA SER A 43 -4.11 -0.42 11.64
C SER A 43 -5.10 0.71 11.29
N SER A 44 -6.36 0.42 10.99
CA SER A 44 -7.38 1.46 10.72
C SER A 44 -8.20 1.85 11.94
N TYR A 45 -8.34 0.97 12.94
CA TYR A 45 -9.15 1.22 14.13
C TYR A 45 -8.33 1.55 15.38
N LEU A 46 -7.04 1.19 15.42
CA LEU A 46 -6.21 1.39 16.60
C LEU A 46 -5.41 2.69 16.53
N PRO A 47 -5.19 3.36 17.68
CA PRO A 47 -4.26 4.48 17.77
C PRO A 47 -2.84 4.09 17.36
N GLU A 48 -2.09 5.03 16.80
CA GLU A 48 -0.72 4.84 16.29
C GLU A 48 0.28 4.39 17.38
N ASP A 49 0.05 4.78 18.64
CA ASP A 49 0.88 4.38 19.79
C ASP A 49 0.60 2.95 20.28
N SER A 50 -0.35 2.23 19.67
CA SER A 50 -0.72 0.88 20.08
C SER A 50 0.26 -0.16 19.53
N ASP A 51 0.65 -1.14 20.35
CA ASP A 51 1.39 -2.32 19.86
C ASP A 51 0.43 -3.28 19.13
N VAL A 52 0.13 -2.93 17.88
CA VAL A 52 -0.80 -3.67 17.01
C VAL A 52 -0.33 -5.10 16.78
N PHE A 53 0.98 -5.32 16.61
CA PHE A 53 1.54 -6.64 16.41
C PHE A 53 1.31 -7.54 17.62
N LEU A 54 1.57 -7.04 18.84
CA LEU A 54 1.34 -7.81 20.06
C LEU A 54 -0.13 -8.18 20.24
N LEU A 55 -1.05 -7.28 19.89
CA LEU A 55 -2.49 -7.57 19.96
C LEU A 55 -2.88 -8.68 18.99
N LEU A 56 -2.40 -8.60 17.74
CA LEU A 56 -2.66 -9.62 16.73
C LEU A 56 -2.06 -10.96 17.14
N GLU A 57 -0.86 -10.99 17.74
CA GLU A 57 -0.23 -12.24 18.19
C GLU A 57 -1.01 -12.89 19.34
N LYS A 58 -1.52 -12.10 20.30
CA LYS A 58 -2.43 -12.60 21.33
C LYS A 58 -3.71 -13.20 20.73
N GLN A 59 -4.25 -12.57 19.69
CA GLN A 59 -5.42 -13.09 18.98
C GLN A 59 -5.12 -14.40 18.25
N GLN A 60 -3.92 -14.57 17.66
CA GLN A 60 -3.53 -15.83 17.04
C GLN A 60 -3.40 -16.96 18.08
N TYR A 61 -2.83 -16.68 19.25
CA TYR A 61 -2.76 -17.61 20.38
C TYR A 61 -4.16 -18.06 20.82
N LEU A 62 -5.09 -17.12 21.00
CA LEU A 62 -6.48 -17.43 21.40
C LEU A 62 -7.24 -18.23 20.34
N ARG A 63 -6.91 -18.05 19.06
CA ARG A 63 -7.48 -18.85 17.95
C ARG A 63 -6.84 -20.24 17.82
N GLY A 64 -5.89 -20.60 18.68
CA GLY A 64 -5.18 -21.87 18.62
C GLY A 64 -4.32 -22.03 17.36
N LYS A 65 -3.90 -20.94 16.73
CA LYS A 65 -2.95 -20.98 15.61
C LYS A 65 -1.55 -21.34 16.12
N ASP A 66 -0.68 -21.75 15.21
CA ASP A 66 0.70 -22.09 15.53
C ASP A 66 1.46 -20.92 16.18
N THR A 67 1.98 -21.17 17.38
CA THR A 67 2.76 -20.22 18.18
C THR A 67 4.25 -20.55 18.16
N SER A 68 4.69 -21.39 17.24
CA SER A 68 6.10 -21.66 16.99
C SER A 68 6.86 -20.37 16.67
N LYS A 69 8.17 -20.38 16.95
CA LYS A 69 9.04 -19.23 16.67
C LYS A 69 9.06 -18.89 15.17
N SER A 70 9.08 -19.89 14.30
CA SER A 70 9.06 -19.70 12.84
C SER A 70 7.75 -19.07 12.38
N SER A 71 6.60 -19.56 12.86
CA SER A 71 5.29 -19.01 12.51
C SER A 71 5.11 -17.57 13.00
N ARG A 72 5.60 -17.26 14.20
CA ARG A 72 5.62 -15.90 14.72
C ARG A 72 6.53 -14.97 13.92
N LEU A 73 7.70 -15.45 13.46
CA LEU A 73 8.60 -14.68 12.60
C LEU A 73 7.98 -14.42 11.22
N GLN A 74 7.32 -15.40 10.61
CA GLN A 74 6.59 -15.20 9.34
C GLN A 74 5.49 -14.14 9.49
N ARG A 75 4.66 -14.24 10.54
CA ARG A 75 3.64 -13.23 10.84
C ARG A 75 4.23 -11.85 11.09
N ARG A 76 5.41 -11.78 11.71
CA ARG A 76 6.12 -10.51 11.92
C ARG A 76 6.58 -9.91 10.60
N LEU A 77 7.17 -10.72 9.72
CA LEU A 77 7.58 -10.29 8.39
C LEU A 77 6.39 -9.75 7.59
N ILE A 78 5.27 -10.48 7.56
CA ILE A 78 4.05 -10.01 6.88
C ILE A 78 3.58 -8.68 7.48
N PHE A 79 3.52 -8.57 8.82
CA PHE A 79 3.10 -7.35 9.50
C PHE A 79 3.99 -6.15 9.14
N ASP A 80 5.32 -6.31 9.19
CA ASP A 80 6.27 -5.26 8.90
C ASP A 80 6.17 -4.82 7.43
N THR A 81 6.04 -5.77 6.49
CA THR A 81 5.84 -5.48 5.06
C THR A 81 4.53 -4.73 4.78
N ILE A 82 3.42 -5.13 5.39
CA ILE A 82 2.14 -4.43 5.22
C ILE A 82 2.22 -3.01 5.77
N ASN A 83 2.87 -2.82 6.92
CA ASN A 83 3.08 -1.47 7.47
C ASN A 83 3.98 -0.62 6.58
N GLU A 84 5.01 -1.20 5.96
CA GLU A 84 5.85 -0.50 4.99
C GLU A 84 5.03 -0.03 3.77
N ILE A 85 4.15 -0.89 3.24
CA ILE A 85 3.25 -0.53 2.14
C ILE A 85 2.29 0.60 2.56
N LEU A 86 1.74 0.53 3.77
CA LEU A 86 0.86 1.57 4.31
C LEU A 86 1.59 2.90 4.47
N GLU A 87 2.81 2.89 5.00
CA GLU A 87 3.61 4.09 5.22
C GLU A 87 3.99 4.75 3.88
N LYS A 88 4.42 3.95 2.91
CA LYS A 88 4.65 4.42 1.53
C LYS A 88 3.42 5.09 0.94
N LYS A 89 2.23 4.54 1.20
CA LYS A 89 0.96 5.14 0.76
C LYS A 89 0.61 6.44 1.49
N ARG A 90 0.94 6.55 2.79
CA ARG A 90 0.74 7.79 3.57
C ARG A 90 1.61 8.93 3.07
N GLN A 91 2.81 8.63 2.59
CA GLN A 91 3.75 9.60 2.04
C GLN A 91 3.47 9.98 0.58
N LEU A 92 2.42 9.44 -0.05
CA LEU A 92 2.09 9.77 -1.43
C LEU A 92 1.62 11.22 -1.57
N PRO A 93 2.02 11.92 -2.64
CA PRO A 93 1.50 13.24 -2.96
C PRO A 93 -0.03 13.25 -3.09
N PRO A 94 -0.71 14.38 -2.77
CA PRO A 94 -2.17 14.47 -2.73
C PRO A 94 -2.87 13.98 -4.00
N TRP A 95 -2.28 14.18 -5.18
CA TRP A 95 -2.84 13.76 -6.46
C TRP A 95 -2.85 12.22 -6.65
N LYS A 96 -1.89 11.49 -6.07
CA LYS A 96 -1.91 10.01 -6.05
C LYS A 96 -2.91 9.45 -5.03
N ALA A 97 -3.23 10.20 -3.97
CA ALA A 97 -4.25 9.81 -2.99
C ALA A 97 -5.68 9.88 -3.56
N VAL A 98 -5.95 10.82 -4.48
CA VAL A 98 -7.27 10.99 -5.11
C VAL A 98 -7.60 9.86 -6.08
N ALA A 99 -6.63 9.37 -6.85
CA ALA A 99 -6.81 8.24 -7.77
C ALA A 99 -7.27 6.95 -7.06
N SER A 100 -6.84 6.76 -5.80
CA SER A 100 -7.23 5.61 -4.97
C SER A 100 -8.63 5.74 -4.33
N SER A 101 -9.25 6.93 -4.40
CA SER A 101 -10.45 7.28 -3.61
C SER A 101 -11.77 7.27 -4.40
N THR A 102 -11.74 6.85 -5.67
CA THR A 102 -12.86 7.01 -6.63
C THR A 102 -14.09 6.11 -6.40
N SER A 103 -14.13 5.27 -5.36
CA SER A 103 -15.33 4.48 -5.02
C SER A 103 -16.13 5.11 -3.87
N SER A 104 -17.43 5.31 -4.07
CA SER A 104 -18.32 6.17 -3.28
C SER A 104 -18.91 5.54 -2.01
N SER A 105 -18.32 4.47 -1.47
CA SER A 105 -18.72 3.94 -0.16
C SER A 105 -17.51 3.58 0.70
N ALA A 106 -17.57 3.88 2.00
CA ALA A 106 -16.49 3.55 2.94
C ALA A 106 -16.13 2.05 2.93
N LYS A 107 -17.10 1.18 2.65
CA LYS A 107 -16.92 -0.28 2.57
C LYS A 107 -16.26 -0.72 1.27
N SER A 108 -16.55 -0.06 0.14
CA SER A 108 -15.88 -0.31 -1.14
C SER A 108 -14.47 0.24 -1.17
N GLN A 109 -14.20 1.35 -0.47
CA GLN A 109 -12.84 1.90 -0.32
C GLN A 109 -11.93 0.98 0.52
N GLN A 110 -12.46 0.38 1.60
CA GLN A 110 -11.70 -0.57 2.41
C GLN A 110 -11.41 -1.88 1.64
N ALA A 111 -12.39 -2.38 0.86
CA ALA A 111 -12.19 -3.57 0.03
C ALA A 111 -11.22 -3.31 -1.15
N ALA A 112 -11.33 -2.14 -1.79
CA ALA A 112 -10.42 -1.75 -2.87
C ALA A 112 -8.97 -1.55 -2.37
N SER A 113 -8.81 -0.95 -1.19
CA SER A 113 -7.48 -0.80 -0.56
C SER A 113 -6.88 -2.14 -0.10
N LEU A 114 -7.69 -3.07 0.42
CA LEU A 114 -7.23 -4.43 0.75
C LEU A 114 -6.70 -5.16 -0.49
N ASN A 115 -7.47 -5.20 -1.59
CA ASN A 115 -7.04 -5.88 -2.81
C ASN A 115 -5.77 -5.26 -3.39
N GLN A 116 -5.67 -3.93 -3.39
CA GLN A 116 -4.46 -3.25 -3.83
C GLN A 116 -3.24 -3.61 -2.96
N ILE A 117 -3.40 -3.60 -1.64
CA ILE A 117 -2.32 -3.93 -0.70
C ILE A 117 -1.94 -5.41 -0.82
N TRP A 118 -2.91 -6.30 -1.02
CA TRP A 118 -2.67 -7.71 -1.27
C TRP A 118 -1.89 -7.94 -2.56
N SER A 119 -2.25 -7.28 -3.67
CA SER A 119 -1.50 -7.37 -4.92
C SER A 119 -0.08 -6.80 -4.82
N GLU A 120 0.12 -5.70 -4.09
CA GLU A 120 1.44 -5.16 -3.77
C GLU A 120 2.28 -6.18 -2.99
N PHE A 121 1.69 -6.76 -1.94
CA PHE A 121 2.33 -7.78 -1.11
C PHE A 121 2.73 -9.02 -1.93
N GLN A 122 1.82 -9.56 -2.74
CA GLN A 122 2.10 -10.69 -3.63
C GLN A 122 3.22 -10.37 -4.63
N ARG A 123 3.26 -9.15 -5.19
CA ARG A 123 4.34 -8.74 -6.08
C ARG A 123 5.70 -8.69 -5.39
N MET A 124 5.74 -8.26 -4.12
CA MET A 124 6.97 -8.27 -3.32
C MET A 124 7.43 -9.70 -3.05
N GLN A 125 6.52 -10.60 -2.64
CA GLN A 125 6.85 -12.01 -2.44
C GLN A 125 7.33 -12.69 -3.72
N ALA A 126 6.67 -12.44 -4.86
CA ALA A 126 7.05 -13.05 -6.14
C ALA A 126 8.44 -12.65 -6.64
N ARG A 127 8.94 -11.46 -6.23
CA ARG A 127 10.32 -11.03 -6.53
C ARG A 127 11.35 -11.78 -5.69
N GLU A 128 11.00 -12.14 -4.46
CA GLU A 128 11.86 -12.86 -3.52
C GLU A 128 11.88 -14.37 -3.80
N SER A 129 10.74 -14.94 -4.19
CA SER A 129 10.55 -16.38 -4.41
C SER A 129 10.87 -16.86 -5.83
N SER A 130 11.45 -16.01 -6.68
CA SER A 130 11.84 -16.41 -8.04
C SER A 130 12.89 -17.55 -7.96
N PRO A 131 12.70 -18.69 -8.65
CA PRO A 131 13.58 -19.86 -8.55
C PRO A 131 15.02 -19.62 -9.06
N SER A 132 15.32 -18.43 -9.57
CA SER A 132 16.68 -17.97 -9.87
C SER A 132 17.48 -17.50 -8.65
N SER A 133 16.88 -17.36 -7.46
CA SER A 133 17.52 -16.67 -6.33
C SER A 133 18.59 -17.48 -5.57
N ALA A 134 18.61 -18.81 -5.69
CA ALA A 134 19.59 -19.64 -5.00
C ALA A 134 20.94 -19.73 -5.72
N GLU A 135 20.95 -19.72 -7.05
CA GLU A 135 22.19 -19.77 -7.85
C GLU A 135 22.81 -18.37 -8.08
N ASP A 136 22.11 -17.33 -7.63
CA ASP A 136 22.37 -15.97 -8.07
C ASP A 136 22.53 -14.97 -6.92
N LEU A 137 22.91 -15.44 -5.73
CA LEU A 137 23.23 -14.54 -4.61
C LEU A 137 24.29 -13.50 -5.03
N PHE A 138 25.20 -13.89 -5.93
CA PHE A 138 26.20 -12.99 -6.50
C PHE A 138 25.58 -11.91 -7.40
N GLU A 139 24.69 -12.21 -8.36
CA GLU A 139 24.04 -11.12 -9.11
C GLU A 139 23.00 -10.38 -8.28
N VAL A 140 22.43 -10.97 -7.22
CA VAL A 140 21.61 -10.24 -6.26
C VAL A 140 22.47 -9.18 -5.57
N ILE A 141 23.63 -9.57 -5.02
CA ILE A 141 24.56 -8.63 -4.37
C ILE A 141 25.10 -7.62 -5.39
N CYS A 142 25.57 -8.06 -6.56
CA CYS A 142 26.08 -7.17 -7.60
C CYS A 142 24.98 -6.28 -8.18
N GLY A 143 23.75 -6.75 -8.26
CA GLY A 143 22.59 -5.99 -8.71
C GLY A 143 22.18 -4.92 -7.70
N VAL A 144 22.20 -5.23 -6.40
CA VAL A 144 22.01 -4.25 -5.31
C VAL A 144 23.11 -3.19 -5.35
N LEU A 145 24.38 -3.62 -5.37
CA LEU A 145 25.51 -2.70 -5.46
C LEU A 145 25.46 -1.86 -6.73
N ARG A 146 25.07 -2.42 -7.88
CA ARG A 146 24.92 -1.69 -9.14
C ARG A 146 23.80 -0.66 -9.07
N LYS A 147 22.68 -0.95 -8.40
CA LYS A 147 21.60 0.02 -8.16
C LYS A 147 22.04 1.15 -7.24
N ASP A 148 22.72 0.82 -6.14
CA ASP A 148 23.20 1.80 -5.16
C ASP A 148 24.31 2.68 -5.74
N LEU A 149 25.18 2.12 -6.59
CA LEU A 149 26.27 2.84 -7.25
C LEU A 149 25.84 3.59 -8.51
N ALA A 150 24.74 3.19 -9.15
CA ALA A 150 24.12 3.90 -10.28
C ALA A 150 23.38 5.20 -9.85
N GLY A 151 23.62 5.64 -8.61
CA GLY A 151 23.19 6.88 -7.97
C GLY A 151 22.43 7.83 -8.88
N ASP A 152 21.11 7.85 -8.75
CA ASP A 152 20.17 8.93 -9.09
C ASP A 152 20.28 9.61 -10.49
N ALA A 153 21.12 9.13 -11.40
CA ALA A 153 21.48 9.89 -12.60
C ALA A 153 20.80 9.40 -13.88
N VAL A 154 20.35 8.14 -13.94
CA VAL A 154 19.85 7.56 -15.21
C VAL A 154 18.44 6.95 -15.11
N ASN A 155 17.97 6.53 -13.93
CA ASN A 155 16.69 5.77 -13.84
C ASN A 155 15.84 6.06 -12.60
N GLY A 156 16.27 6.92 -11.66
CA GLY A 156 15.61 7.07 -10.35
C GLY A 156 14.22 7.73 -10.38
N TRP A 157 13.93 8.50 -11.43
CA TRP A 157 12.70 9.31 -11.53
C TRP A 157 12.05 9.26 -12.93
N ALA A 158 12.58 8.44 -13.85
CA ALA A 158 12.24 8.51 -15.27
C ALA A 158 11.18 7.51 -15.75
N ASP A 159 10.75 6.55 -14.92
CA ASP A 159 9.84 5.49 -15.35
C ASP A 159 8.35 5.87 -15.32
N SER A 160 8.01 7.16 -15.23
CA SER A 160 6.63 7.56 -15.54
C SER A 160 6.49 8.94 -16.16
N PRO A 161 6.91 9.10 -17.43
CA PRO A 161 6.51 10.28 -18.21
C PRO A 161 4.98 10.32 -18.39
N VAL A 162 4.31 9.17 -18.40
CA VAL A 162 2.85 9.06 -18.50
C VAL A 162 2.15 9.53 -17.22
N GLU A 163 2.56 9.09 -16.01
CA GLU A 163 1.93 9.56 -14.76
C GLU A 163 2.22 11.04 -14.49
N MET A 164 3.40 11.55 -14.88
CA MET A 164 3.67 12.98 -14.76
C MET A 164 2.76 13.78 -15.69
N SER A 165 2.50 13.30 -16.91
CA SER A 165 1.58 13.95 -17.84
C SER A 165 0.13 13.97 -17.33
N GLU A 166 -0.33 12.90 -16.69
CA GLU A 166 -1.67 12.83 -16.07
C GLU A 166 -1.78 13.79 -14.87
N ALA A 167 -0.76 13.82 -14.01
CA ALA A 167 -0.70 14.75 -12.88
C ALA A 167 -0.73 16.22 -13.33
N VAL A 168 -0.01 16.55 -14.41
CA VAL A 168 -0.02 17.90 -15.01
C VAL A 168 -1.41 18.25 -15.52
N LEU A 169 -2.08 17.34 -16.21
CA LEU A 169 -3.45 17.55 -16.69
C LEU A 169 -4.44 17.76 -15.53
N ASP A 170 -4.29 17.04 -14.43
CA ASP A 170 -5.15 17.22 -13.25
C ASP A 170 -4.90 18.57 -12.56
N MET A 171 -3.64 18.99 -12.44
CA MET A 171 -3.29 20.32 -11.94
C MET A 171 -3.86 21.42 -12.85
N GLU A 172 -3.70 21.29 -14.17
CA GLU A 172 -4.26 22.22 -15.15
C GLU A 172 -5.79 22.32 -15.05
N ARG A 173 -6.48 21.17 -14.90
CA ARG A 173 -7.94 21.13 -14.72
C ARG A 173 -8.39 21.85 -13.45
N LEU A 174 -7.65 21.71 -12.35
CA LEU A 174 -7.94 22.41 -11.10
C LEU A 174 -7.74 23.92 -11.23
N ILE A 175 -6.61 24.35 -11.80
CA ILE A 175 -6.31 25.76 -12.06
C ILE A 175 -7.38 26.37 -12.99
N PHE A 176 -7.72 25.68 -14.07
CA PHE A 176 -8.73 26.13 -15.03
C PHE A 176 -10.11 26.25 -14.38
N LYS A 177 -10.51 25.27 -13.57
CA LYS A 177 -11.78 25.30 -12.83
C LYS A 177 -11.86 26.51 -11.89
N ASP A 178 -10.78 26.80 -11.17
CA ASP A 178 -10.75 27.91 -10.22
C ASP A 178 -10.81 29.26 -10.95
N LEU A 179 -10.04 29.43 -12.03
CA LEU A 179 -10.05 30.62 -12.89
C LEU A 179 -11.42 30.88 -13.54
N ILE A 180 -12.05 29.84 -14.09
CA ILE A 180 -13.37 29.95 -14.71
C ILE A 180 -14.42 30.25 -13.65
N GLY A 181 -14.34 29.60 -12.48
CA GLY A 181 -15.21 29.87 -11.35
C GLY A 181 -15.12 31.33 -10.87
N GLU A 182 -13.91 31.89 -10.80
CA GLU A 182 -13.68 33.30 -10.48
C GLU A 182 -14.25 34.22 -11.56
N THR A 183 -13.94 33.95 -12.83
CA THR A 183 -14.45 34.73 -13.97
C THR A 183 -15.98 34.77 -13.99
N ILE A 184 -16.65 33.63 -13.76
CA ILE A 184 -18.13 33.57 -13.70
C ILE A 184 -18.65 34.43 -12.56
N ARG A 185 -18.03 34.37 -11.37
CA ARG A 185 -18.42 35.20 -10.21
C ARG A 185 -18.26 36.69 -10.52
N ASP A 186 -17.15 37.08 -11.14
CA ASP A 186 -16.87 38.46 -11.49
C ASP A 186 -17.85 39.00 -12.53
N VAL A 187 -18.14 38.22 -13.58
CA VAL A 187 -19.13 38.57 -14.60
C VAL A 187 -20.53 38.67 -14.00
N ALA A 188 -20.93 37.73 -13.12
CA ALA A 188 -22.21 37.78 -12.43
C ALA A 188 -22.33 39.01 -11.51
N ALA A 189 -21.27 39.34 -10.78
CA ALA A 189 -21.21 40.54 -9.94
C ALA A 189 -21.26 41.82 -10.77
N PHE A 190 -20.61 41.85 -11.94
CA PHE A 190 -20.66 42.98 -12.86
C PHE A 190 -22.06 43.14 -13.48
N ALA A 191 -22.69 42.05 -13.92
CA ALA A 191 -24.05 42.07 -14.44
C ALA A 191 -25.07 42.54 -13.39
N GLY A 192 -24.91 42.13 -12.13
CA GLY A 192 -25.73 42.60 -11.01
C GLY A 192 -25.57 44.10 -10.71
N ARG A 193 -24.38 44.67 -10.96
CA ARG A 193 -24.12 46.12 -10.84
C ARG A 193 -24.68 46.92 -12.02
N CYS A 194 -24.62 46.39 -13.25
CA CYS A 194 -25.27 47.01 -14.41
C CYS A 194 -26.82 46.92 -14.36
N ALA A 195 -27.37 45.96 -13.63
CA ALA A 195 -28.80 45.85 -13.38
C ALA A 195 -29.31 46.77 -12.25
N GLN A 196 -28.44 47.54 -11.57
CA GLN A 196 -28.92 48.65 -10.74
C GLN A 196 -29.44 49.77 -11.65
N PRO A 197 -30.71 50.18 -11.49
CA PRO A 197 -31.39 50.96 -12.51
C PRO A 197 -30.84 52.38 -12.58
N ALA A 198 -30.28 52.72 -13.73
CA ALA A 198 -30.03 54.08 -14.19
C ALA A 198 -31.31 54.92 -14.41
N LEU A 199 -32.44 54.66 -13.72
CA LEU A 199 -33.76 55.19 -14.11
C LEU A 199 -34.65 55.74 -12.98
N ALA A 200 -34.21 55.79 -11.72
CA ALA A 200 -35.06 56.28 -10.62
C ALA A 200 -35.08 57.82 -10.43
N ALA A 201 -34.35 58.61 -11.23
CA ALA A 201 -34.13 60.04 -10.92
C ALA A 201 -34.39 61.02 -12.08
N LEU A 202 -35.29 60.73 -13.02
CA LEU A 202 -35.74 61.73 -14.00
C LEU A 202 -37.06 62.38 -13.53
N PRO A 203 -37.07 63.69 -13.23
CA PRO A 203 -38.25 64.36 -12.70
C PRO A 203 -39.29 64.53 -13.81
N ARG A 204 -40.40 63.82 -13.72
CA ARG A 204 -41.55 63.98 -14.62
C ARG A 204 -42.22 65.33 -14.36
N ARG A 205 -41.96 66.32 -15.22
CA ARG A 205 -42.74 67.56 -15.25
C ARG A 205 -44.11 67.27 -15.88
N LYS A 206 -45.18 67.52 -15.12
CA LYS A 206 -46.57 67.50 -15.62
C LYS A 206 -46.84 68.79 -16.39
N LEU A 207 -47.34 68.65 -17.62
CA LEU A 207 -48.03 69.74 -18.33
C LEU A 207 -49.45 69.84 -17.78
N VAL A 208 -49.78 71.01 -17.24
CA VAL A 208 -51.15 71.38 -16.89
C VAL A 208 -51.72 72.10 -18.10
N PHE A 209 -52.81 71.55 -18.66
CA PHE A 209 -53.65 72.22 -19.65
C PHE A 209 -54.82 72.89 -18.92
#